data_AF-A0A4U2DKW4-F1
#
_entry.id   AF-A0A4U2DKW4-F1
#
_cell.length_a   1.000
_cell.length_b   1.000
_cell.length_c   1.000
_cell.angle_alpha   90.00
_cell.angle_beta   90.00
_cell.angle_gamma   90.00
#
_symmetry.space_group_name_H-M   'P 1'
#
loop_
_entity.id
_entity.type
_entity.pdbx_description
1 polymer ?
#
loop_
_entity_poly.entity_id
_entity_poly.type
_entity_poly.pdbx_seq_one_letter_code
_entity_poly.pdbx_strand_id
1 'polypeptide(L)'
;HWLHPDIVALEPLDQGWDEIVRSCVRSGNHSSVRLWSFEVKKHLTKGNVRKYFFQAVSNSSWANFGYLVATGLNSDVEGELQMLSSLHGIG
;
A
#
# COMPACT_ATOMS: atom_id res chain seq x y z
N HIS A 1 12.07 -2.34 -14.90
CA HIS A 1 12.06 -2.84 -13.51
C HIS A 1 11.05 -2.05 -12.68
N TRP A 2 10.38 -2.73 -11.74
CA TRP A 2 9.53 -2.13 -10.70
C TRP A 2 10.28 -2.29 -9.38
N LEU A 3 10.72 -1.18 -8.78
CA LEU A 3 11.71 -1.21 -7.69
C LEU A 3 11.20 -0.56 -6.39
N HIS A 4 10.33 0.44 -6.49
CA HIS A 4 9.82 1.18 -5.34
C HIS A 4 8.50 1.88 -5.71
N PRO A 5 7.64 2.15 -4.71
CA PRO A 5 6.45 2.98 -4.88
C PRO A 5 6.81 4.46 -5.01
N ASP A 6 5.86 5.25 -5.49
CA ASP A 6 6.05 6.68 -5.72
C ASP A 6 6.05 7.48 -4.40
N ILE A 7 5.20 7.09 -3.44
CA ILE A 7 5.04 7.78 -2.15
C ILE A 7 5.00 6.74 -1.03
N VAL A 8 5.64 7.08 0.09
CA VAL A 8 5.61 6.29 1.33
C VAL A 8 5.17 7.17 2.49
N ALA A 9 4.32 6.65 3.36
CA ALA A 9 4.00 7.26 4.65
C ALA A 9 4.36 6.33 5.82
N LEU A 10 4.66 6.92 6.97
CA LEU A 10 5.05 6.23 8.18
C LEU A 10 4.32 6.84 9.38
N GLU A 11 3.75 5.98 10.22
CA GLU A 11 3.18 6.35 11.52
C GLU A 11 3.93 5.59 12.62
N PRO A 12 4.58 6.29 13.55
CA PRO A 12 5.13 5.66 14.75
C PRO A 12 3.99 5.37 15.73
N LEU A 13 3.80 4.10 16.08
CA LEU A 13 2.76 3.65 17.01
C LEU A 13 3.14 3.83 18.47
N ASP A 14 4.43 4.03 18.75
CA ASP A 14 5.01 4.04 20.10
C ASP A 14 5.21 5.43 20.69
N GLN A 15 4.75 6.50 20.01
CA GLN A 15 4.97 7.88 20.43
C GLN A 15 4.40 8.22 21.83
N GLY A 16 3.28 7.60 22.21
CA GLY A 16 2.64 7.81 23.53
C GLY A 16 2.88 6.69 24.54
N TRP A 17 3.74 5.73 24.24
CA TRP A 17 3.90 4.55 25.08
C TRP A 17 4.88 4.78 26.22
N ASP A 18 4.57 4.13 27.35
CA ASP A 18 5.50 4.00 28.46
C ASP A 18 6.76 3.24 28.04
N GLU A 19 7.89 3.59 28.63
CA GLU A 19 9.22 3.05 28.29
C GLU A 19 9.28 1.52 28.45
N ILE A 20 8.60 0.97 29.46
CA ILE A 20 8.57 -0.48 29.70
C ILE A 20 7.83 -1.20 28.57
N VAL A 21 6.72 -0.63 28.10
CA VAL A 21 5.92 -1.18 26.99
C VAL A 21 6.68 -1.11 25.68
N ARG A 22 7.35 0.03 25.41
CA ARG A 22 8.20 0.21 24.22
C ARG A 22 9.36 -0.79 24.19
N SER A 23 10.01 -1.03 25.34
CA SER A 23 11.10 -2.00 25.47
C SER A 23 10.60 -3.42 25.17
N CYS A 24 9.47 -3.82 25.74
CA CYS A 24 8.86 -5.14 25.52
C CYS A 24 8.53 -5.39 24.04
N VAL A 25 7.90 -4.43 23.36
CA VAL A 25 7.54 -4.57 21.93
C VAL A 25 8.75 -4.65 21.01
N ARG A 26 9.80 -3.87 21.30
CA ARG A 26 11.07 -3.94 20.56
C ARG A 26 11.77 -5.29 20.73
N SER A 27 11.72 -5.88 21.92
CA SER A 27 12.24 -7.24 22.16
C SER A 27 11.39 -8.34 21.51
N GLY A 28 10.10 -8.07 21.26
CA GLY A 28 9.13 -9.03 20.75
C GLY A 28 9.01 -9.14 19.23
N ASN A 29 9.90 -8.52 18.42
CA ASN A 29 9.80 -8.47 16.95
C ASN A 29 8.50 -7.86 16.39
N HIS A 30 7.73 -7.16 17.21
CA HIS A 30 6.53 -6.47 16.76
C HIS A 30 6.89 -5.10 16.17
N SER A 31 6.29 -4.77 15.02
CA SER A 31 6.50 -3.48 14.35
C SER A 31 5.96 -2.34 15.20
N SER A 32 6.83 -1.39 15.56
CA SER A 32 6.46 -0.12 16.22
C SER A 32 5.98 0.94 15.23
N VAL A 33 5.87 0.59 13.94
CA VAL A 33 5.47 1.51 12.88
C VAL A 33 4.37 0.90 12.01
N ARG A 34 3.53 1.76 11.44
CA ARG A 34 2.71 1.44 10.27
C ARG A 34 3.29 2.14 9.05
N LEU A 35 3.31 1.41 7.95
CA LEU A 35 3.86 1.86 6.67
C LEU A 35 2.77 1.79 5.61
N TRP A 36 2.65 2.86 4.82
CA TRP A 36 1.80 2.93 3.65
C TRP A 36 2.65 3.14 2.42
N SER A 37 2.28 2.46 1.34
CA SER A 37 2.90 2.56 0.03
C SER A 37 1.85 2.96 -0.99
N PHE A 38 2.13 4.00 -1.77
CA PHE A 38 1.22 4.50 -2.81
C PHE A 38 1.93 4.50 -4.15
N GLU A 39 1.36 3.76 -5.10
CA GLU A 39 1.73 3.79 -6.51
C GLU A 39 0.76 4.73 -7.24
N VAL A 40 1.27 5.84 -7.77
CA VAL A 40 0.44 6.91 -8.35
C VAL A 40 0.43 6.81 -9.87
N LYS A 41 -0.76 6.86 -10.46
CA LYS A 41 -0.98 6.90 -11.91
C LYS A 41 -1.81 8.10 -12.30
N LYS A 42 -1.56 8.62 -13.49
CA LYS A 42 -2.39 9.70 -14.05
C LYS A 42 -3.79 9.15 -14.31
N HIS A 43 -3.93 8.15 -15.17
CA HIS A 43 -5.23 7.63 -15.61
C HIS A 43 -5.20 6.10 -15.72
N LEU A 44 -6.31 5.46 -15.34
CA LEU A 44 -6.53 4.02 -15.50
C LEU A 44 -7.47 3.75 -16.67
N THR A 45 -7.13 2.74 -17.47
CA THR A 45 -7.91 2.26 -18.61
C THR A 45 -7.91 0.74 -18.62
N LYS A 46 -8.85 0.12 -19.34
CA LYS A 46 -8.88 -1.35 -19.51
C LYS A 46 -7.57 -1.93 -20.04
N GLY A 47 -6.83 -1.18 -20.85
CA GLY A 47 -5.55 -1.62 -21.41
C GLY A 47 -4.40 -1.61 -20.42
N ASN A 48 -4.48 -0.86 -19.32
CA ASN A 48 -3.37 -0.69 -18.37
C ASN A 48 -3.69 -1.09 -16.92
N VAL A 49 -4.98 -1.27 -16.57
CA VAL A 49 -5.43 -1.49 -15.18
C VAL A 49 -4.73 -2.67 -14.52
N ARG A 50 -4.69 -3.85 -15.16
CA ARG A 50 -3.99 -5.03 -14.61
C ARG A 50 -2.51 -4.77 -14.41
N LYS A 51 -1.86 -4.19 -15.43
CA LYS A 51 -0.42 -3.91 -15.40
C LYS A 51 -0.07 -3.00 -14.24
N TYR A 52 -0.82 -1.92 -14.05
CA TYR A 52 -0.58 -0.97 -12.97
C TYR A 52 -0.98 -1.51 -11.60
N PHE A 53 -2.03 -2.32 -11.53
CA PHE A 53 -2.40 -3.02 -10.31
C PHE A 53 -1.29 -3.96 -9.84
N PHE A 54 -0.78 -4.84 -10.70
CA PHE A 54 0.29 -5.76 -10.34
C PHE A 54 1.63 -5.07 -10.09
N GLN A 55 1.86 -3.91 -10.73
CA GLN A 55 2.97 -3.04 -10.36
C GLN A 55 2.82 -2.54 -8.90
N ALA A 56 1.64 -2.04 -8.53
CA ALA A 56 1.38 -1.57 -7.17
C ALA A 56 1.50 -2.70 -6.14
N VAL A 57 1.02 -3.92 -6.44
CA VAL A 57 1.20 -5.10 -5.58
C VAL A 57 2.69 -5.39 -5.37
N SER A 58 3.46 -5.46 -6.45
CA SER A 58 4.89 -5.75 -6.37
C SER A 58 5.64 -4.69 -5.56
N ASN A 59 5.37 -3.40 -5.84
CA ASN A 59 6.05 -2.28 -5.20
C ASN A 59 5.66 -2.08 -3.73
N SER A 60 4.52 -2.61 -3.30
CA SER A 60 3.96 -2.41 -1.95
C SER A 60 4.04 -3.64 -1.05
N SER A 61 4.62 -4.75 -1.52
CA SER A 61 4.67 -6.04 -0.79
C SER A 61 5.33 -5.97 0.59
N TRP A 62 6.14 -4.95 0.85
CA TRP A 62 6.83 -4.71 2.12
C TRP A 62 6.03 -3.82 3.09
N ALA A 63 5.02 -3.08 2.61
CA ALA A 63 4.25 -2.13 3.41
C ALA A 63 3.07 -2.81 4.11
N ASN A 64 2.59 -2.22 5.21
CA ASN A 64 1.39 -2.72 5.87
C ASN A 64 0.14 -2.47 5.03
N PHE A 65 0.12 -1.35 4.29
CA PHE A 65 -0.97 -0.97 3.42
C PHE A 65 -0.43 -0.50 2.06
N GLY A 66 -0.97 -1.08 0.98
CA GLY A 66 -0.60 -0.73 -0.39
C GLY A 66 -1.78 -0.16 -1.15
N TYR A 67 -1.55 0.91 -1.91
CA TYR A 67 -2.57 1.62 -2.67
C TYR A 67 -2.13 1.87 -4.11
N LEU A 68 -3.06 1.65 -5.04
CA LEU A 68 -2.98 2.18 -6.40
C LEU A 68 -3.83 3.45 -6.46
N VAL A 69 -3.18 4.61 -6.58
CA VAL A 69 -3.85 5.91 -6.59
C VAL A 69 -3.93 6.43 -8.02
N ALA A 70 -5.10 6.92 -8.45
CA ALA A 70 -5.27 7.52 -9.77
C ALA A 70 -6.03 8.84 -9.71
N THR A 71 -5.59 9.83 -10.50
CA THR A 71 -6.30 11.13 -10.59
C THR A 71 -7.59 11.07 -11.40
N GLY A 72 -7.82 9.97 -12.13
CA GLY A 72 -9.05 9.74 -12.88
C GLY A 72 -9.34 8.24 -12.98
N LEU A 73 -10.57 7.87 -12.62
CA LEU A 73 -11.13 6.53 -12.74
C LEU A 73 -12.23 6.56 -13.80
N ASN A 74 -12.05 5.80 -14.87
CA ASN A 74 -13.16 5.53 -15.78
C ASN A 74 -14.10 4.50 -15.14
N SER A 75 -15.41 4.68 -15.28
CA SER A 75 -16.40 3.74 -14.72
C SER A 75 -16.25 2.31 -15.25
N ASP A 76 -15.61 2.15 -16.41
CA ASP A 76 -15.42 0.88 -17.07
C ASP A 76 -14.25 0.05 -16.52
N VAL A 77 -13.44 0.60 -15.60
CA VAL A 77 -12.35 -0.13 -14.90
C VAL A 77 -12.65 -0.44 -13.44
N GLU A 78 -13.68 0.16 -12.85
CA GLU A 78 -13.98 0.06 -11.42
C GLU A 78 -14.29 -1.39 -10.98
N GLY A 79 -15.13 -2.11 -11.72
CA GLY A 79 -15.46 -3.50 -11.40
C GLY A 79 -14.25 -4.43 -11.47
N GLU A 80 -13.30 -4.17 -12.38
CA GLU A 80 -12.05 -4.93 -12.46
C GLU A 80 -11.13 -4.62 -11.28
N LEU A 81 -11.03 -3.35 -10.87
CA LEU A 81 -10.26 -2.95 -9.69
C LEU A 81 -10.83 -3.55 -8.40
N GLN A 82 -12.15 -3.54 -8.21
CA GLN A 82 -12.80 -4.16 -7.04
C GLN A 82 -12.50 -5.65 -6.97
N MET A 83 -12.57 -6.35 -8.11
CA MET A 83 -12.25 -7.77 -8.19
C MET A 83 -10.77 -8.04 -7.86
N LEU A 84 -9.85 -7.28 -8.45
CA LEU A 84 -8.41 -7.40 -8.18
C LEU A 84 -8.06 -7.08 -6.72
N SER A 85 -8.63 -6.01 -6.17
CA SER A 85 -8.44 -5.61 -4.78
C SER A 85 -8.90 -6.70 -3.81
N SER A 86 -10.08 -7.28 -4.05
CA SER A 86 -10.61 -8.37 -3.23
C SER A 86 -9.73 -9.63 -3.24
N LEU A 87 -8.98 -9.86 -4.32
CA LEU A 87 -8.10 -11.03 -4.46
C LEU A 87 -6.68 -10.80 -3.90
N HIS A 88 -6.20 -9.56 -3.91
CA HIS A 88 -4.79 -9.26 -3.65
C HIS A 88 -4.55 -8.35 -2.44
N GLY A 89 -5.60 -7.82 -1.81
CA GLY A 89 -5.50 -7.10 -0.54
C GLY A 89 -4.84 -5.72 -0.62
N ILE A 90 -4.73 -5.14 -1.82
CA ILE A 90 -4.36 -3.73 -2.02
C ILE A 90 -5.54 -2.97 -2.62
N GLY A 91 -5.69 -1.69 -2.31
CA GLY A 91 -6.83 -0.90 -2.80
C GLY A 91 -7.19 0.23 -1.88
#